data_AF-A0A966Y5P7-F1
#
_entry.id   AF-A0A966Y5P7-F1
#
_cell.length_a   1.000
_cell.length_b   1.000
_cell.length_c   1.000
_cell.angle_alpha   90.00
_cell.angle_beta   90.00
_cell.angle_gamma   90.00
#
_symmetry.space_group_name_H-M   'P 1'
#
loop_
_entity.id
_entity.type
_entity.pdbx_description
1 polymer ?
#
loop_
_entity_poly.entity_id
_entity_poly.type
_entity_poly.pdbx_seq_one_letter_code
_entity_poly.pdbx_strand_id
1 'polypeptide(L)'
;MALPFSNTAGRTLERLRTAFIDTARGAREVVGAPLRPDLPDDDIPRLKNRVDACLAGKGGETARRVRAAELGQAYLSLSAVGRKKFLLTLAHDYGLPREA
;
A
#
# COMPACT_ATOMS: atom_id res chain seq x y z
N MET A 1 -45.53 0.90 -15.10
CA MET A 1 -45.69 0.59 -13.67
C MET A 1 -44.29 0.31 -13.11
N ALA A 2 -43.60 1.31 -12.53
CA ALA A 2 -42.21 1.20 -12.07
C ALA A 2 -42.14 1.11 -10.55
N LEU A 3 -41.44 0.08 -10.03
CA LEU A 3 -41.30 -0.17 -8.59
C LEU A 3 -40.14 0.67 -8.02
N PRO A 4 -40.36 1.48 -6.96
CA PRO A 4 -39.35 2.42 -6.45
C PRO A 4 -38.76 1.96 -5.11
N PHE A 5 -37.88 0.95 -5.05
CA PHE A 5 -37.24 0.58 -3.77
C PHE A 5 -35.75 0.19 -3.81
N SER A 6 -35.06 0.29 -4.94
CA SER A 6 -33.70 -0.25 -5.07
C SER A 6 -32.55 0.67 -4.62
N ASN A 7 -32.81 1.92 -4.21
CA ASN A 7 -31.74 2.94 -4.06
C ASN A 7 -31.24 3.20 -2.62
N THR A 8 -31.89 2.62 -1.60
CA THR A 8 -31.53 2.85 -0.17
C THR A 8 -30.66 1.73 0.39
N ALA A 9 -30.98 0.47 0.11
CA ALA A 9 -30.23 -0.70 0.59
C ALA A 9 -28.76 -0.70 0.12
N GLY A 10 -28.50 -0.34 -1.14
CA GLY A 10 -27.14 -0.26 -1.69
C GLY A 10 -26.28 0.80 -0.99
N ARG A 11 -26.88 1.90 -0.55
CA ARG A 11 -26.16 3.00 0.11
C ARG A 11 -25.75 2.65 1.54
N THR A 12 -26.58 1.89 2.25
CA THR A 12 -26.26 1.39 3.60
C THR A 12 -25.18 0.30 3.56
N LEU A 13 -25.24 -0.59 2.57
CA LEU A 13 -24.22 -1.62 2.35
C LEU A 13 -22.85 -1.02 2.01
N GLU A 14 -22.79 0.00 1.16
CA GLU A 14 -21.54 0.69 0.86
C GLU A 14 -20.95 1.35 2.12
N ARG A 15 -21.77 2.01 2.96
CA ARG A 15 -21.27 2.59 4.22
C ARG A 15 -20.70 1.55 5.18
N LEU A 16 -21.36 0.41 5.31
CA LEU A 16 -20.85 -0.70 6.14
C LEU A 16 -19.57 -1.30 5.57
N ARG A 17 -19.50 -1.44 4.24
CA ARG A 17 -18.30 -1.91 3.54
C ARG A 17 -17.12 -0.95 3.74
N THR A 18 -17.33 0.36 3.62
CA THR A 18 -16.29 1.37 3.86
C THR A 18 -15.80 1.30 5.31
N ALA A 19 -16.71 1.27 6.28
CA ALA A 19 -16.35 1.19 7.70
C ALA A 19 -15.57 -0.10 8.04
N PHE A 20 -15.93 -1.23 7.42
CA PHE A 20 -15.20 -2.48 7.56
C PHE A 20 -13.81 -2.43 6.93
N ILE A 21 -13.67 -1.85 5.74
CA ILE A 21 -12.38 -1.64 5.06
C ILE A 21 -11.48 -0.73 5.91
N ASP A 22 -12.02 0.36 6.47
CA ASP A 22 -11.26 1.29 7.32
C ASP A 22 -10.78 0.63 8.62
N THR A 23 -11.63 -0.19 9.25
CA THR A 23 -11.26 -0.95 10.46
C THR A 23 -10.18 -1.99 10.14
N ALA A 24 -10.32 -2.72 9.03
CA ALA A 24 -9.32 -3.68 8.57
C ALA A 24 -8.01 -2.99 8.17
N ARG A 25 -8.07 -1.78 7.60
CA ARG A 25 -6.90 -0.96 7.26
C ARG A 25 -6.11 -0.59 8.52
N GLY A 26 -6.78 -0.05 9.55
CA GLY A 26 -6.14 0.30 10.82
C GLY A 26 -5.48 -0.91 11.49
N ALA A 27 -6.14 -2.07 11.50
CA ALA A 27 -5.55 -3.30 12.03
C ALA A 27 -4.30 -3.75 11.23
N ARG A 28 -4.30 -3.65 9.90
CA ARG A 28 -3.15 -4.02 9.07
C ARG A 28 -1.94 -3.10 9.26
N GLU A 29 -2.20 -1.83 9.56
CA GLU A 29 -1.16 -0.84 9.84
C GLU A 29 -0.42 -1.16 11.14
N VAL A 30 -1.16 -1.50 12.20
CA VAL A 30 -0.61 -1.87 13.52
C VAL A 30 0.06 -3.24 13.50
N VAL A 31 -0.48 -4.21 12.76
CA VAL A 31 0.00 -5.62 12.75
C VAL A 31 1.15 -5.86 11.76
N GLY A 32 1.56 -4.85 10.97
CA GLY A 32 2.65 -5.02 10.01
C GLY A 32 2.30 -5.93 8.83
N ALA A 33 1.01 -6.10 8.51
CA ALA A 33 0.54 -7.03 7.49
C ALA A 33 1.19 -6.79 6.11
N PRO A 34 1.40 -7.83 5.29
CA PRO A 34 1.97 -7.67 3.95
C PRO A 34 1.12 -6.71 3.09
N LEU A 35 1.78 -6.05 2.13
CA LEU A 35 1.12 -5.22 1.12
C LEU A 35 0.17 -6.10 0.31
N ARG A 36 -0.98 -5.56 -0.07
CA ARG A 36 -1.92 -6.28 -0.91
C ARG A 36 -1.33 -6.47 -2.32
N PRO A 37 -1.59 -7.60 -3.01
CA PRO A 37 -0.93 -7.94 -4.27
C PRO A 37 -1.02 -6.86 -5.36
N ASP A 38 -2.16 -6.20 -5.49
CA ASP A 38 -2.37 -5.16 -6.52
C ASP A 38 -1.91 -3.77 -6.12
N LEU A 39 -1.35 -3.61 -4.91
CA LEU A 39 -0.94 -2.34 -4.34
C LEU A 39 -1.98 -1.22 -4.55
N PRO A 40 -3.19 -1.38 -3.99
CA PRO A 40 -4.20 -0.32 -4.00
C PRO A 40 -3.68 0.92 -3.28
N ASP A 41 -4.27 2.08 -3.58
CA ASP A 41 -3.67 3.37 -3.22
C ASP A 41 -3.54 3.57 -1.71
N ASP A 42 -4.39 2.95 -0.89
CA ASP A 42 -4.26 2.98 0.58
C ASP A 42 -3.00 2.29 1.10
N ASP A 43 -2.39 1.39 0.33
CA ASP A 43 -1.16 0.69 0.72
C ASP A 43 0.11 1.50 0.33
N ILE A 44 -0.04 2.56 -0.47
CA ILE A 44 1.07 3.42 -0.91
C ILE A 44 1.77 4.14 0.25
N PRO A 45 1.06 4.75 1.23
CA PRO A 45 1.73 5.31 2.41
C PRO A 45 2.55 4.29 3.19
N ARG A 46 2.05 3.05 3.30
CA ARG A 46 2.77 1.95 3.98
C ARG A 46 4.01 1.53 3.20
N LEU A 47 3.94 1.50 1.88
CA LEU A 47 5.11 1.30 1.02
C LEU A 47 6.16 2.39 1.27
N LYS A 48 5.76 3.67 1.23
CA LYS A 48 6.67 4.80 1.42
C LYS A 48 7.38 4.73 2.78
N ASN A 49 6.64 4.48 3.86
CA ASN A 49 7.22 4.29 5.19
C ASN A 49 8.29 3.19 5.24
N ARG A 50 8.11 2.07 4.50
CA ARG A 50 9.12 1.00 4.43
C ARG A 50 10.36 1.43 3.66
N VAL A 51 10.18 2.18 2.57
CA VAL A 51 11.29 2.73 1.79
C VAL A 51 12.07 3.73 2.63
N ASP A 52 11.39 4.66 3.30
CA ASP A 52 11.99 5.64 4.21
C ASP A 52 12.77 4.95 5.33
N ALA A 53 12.21 3.90 5.95
CA ALA A 53 12.89 3.13 6.98
C ALA A 53 14.15 2.42 6.43
N CYS A 54 14.10 1.92 5.19
CA CYS A 54 15.27 1.35 4.52
C CYS A 54 16.36 2.41 4.32
N LEU A 55 16.00 3.58 3.80
CA LEU A 55 16.92 4.69 3.50
C LEU A 55 17.50 5.35 4.76
N ALA A 56 16.70 5.50 5.83
CA ALA A 56 17.10 6.14 7.09
C ALA A 56 18.29 5.45 7.78
N GLY A 57 18.61 4.20 7.41
CA GLY A 57 19.87 3.56 7.79
C GLY A 57 20.07 3.28 9.28
N LYS A 58 19.05 3.45 10.13
CA LYS A 58 19.13 3.17 11.57
C LYS A 58 19.41 1.67 11.82
N GLY A 59 20.43 1.34 12.62
CA GLY A 59 20.77 -0.05 12.98
C GLY A 59 21.95 -0.68 12.23
N GLY A 60 22.80 0.10 11.57
CA GLY A 60 24.04 -0.40 10.95
C GLY A 60 23.83 -1.12 9.61
N GLU A 61 24.93 -1.62 9.04
CA GLU A 61 24.99 -2.27 7.71
C GLU A 61 24.02 -3.46 7.60
N THR A 62 24.00 -4.33 8.61
CA THR A 62 23.15 -5.54 8.63
C THR A 62 21.67 -5.20 8.60
N ALA A 63 21.23 -4.22 9.40
CA ALA A 63 19.82 -3.82 9.43
C ALA A 63 19.36 -3.17 8.10
N ARG A 64 20.24 -2.43 7.42
CA ARG A 64 19.96 -1.92 6.07
C ARG A 64 19.75 -3.04 5.07
N ARG A 65 20.63 -4.06 5.08
CA ARG A 65 20.52 -5.20 4.16
C ARG A 65 19.24 -6.00 4.40
N VAL A 66 18.85 -6.21 5.66
CA VAL A 66 17.58 -6.86 6.01
C VAL A 66 16.39 -6.08 5.45
N ARG A 67 16.32 -4.76 5.69
CA ARG A 67 15.21 -3.93 5.18
C ARG A 67 15.14 -3.87 3.66
N ALA A 68 16.29 -3.84 2.99
CA ALA A 68 16.34 -3.94 1.53
C ALA A 68 15.82 -5.29 1.04
N ALA A 69 16.17 -6.40 1.71
CA ALA A 69 15.66 -7.72 1.39
C ALA A 69 14.14 -7.82 1.62
N GLU A 70 13.62 -7.24 2.70
CA GLU A 70 12.18 -7.19 2.99
C GLU A 70 11.40 -6.41 1.92
N LEU A 71 11.94 -5.28 1.42
CA LEU A 71 11.37 -4.55 0.30
C LEU A 71 11.36 -5.38 -0.98
N GLY A 72 12.45 -6.11 -1.25
CA GLY A 72 12.53 -7.03 -2.39
C GLY A 72 11.50 -8.16 -2.30
N GLN A 73 11.34 -8.77 -1.13
CA GLN A 73 10.32 -9.80 -0.90
C GLN A 73 8.90 -9.24 -1.07
N ALA A 74 8.64 -8.04 -0.56
CA ALA A 74 7.37 -7.36 -0.77
C ALA A 74 7.08 -7.18 -2.27
N TYR A 75 8.03 -6.67 -3.05
CA TYR A 75 7.89 -6.51 -4.51
C TYR A 75 7.60 -7.84 -5.22
N LEU A 76 8.30 -8.91 -4.86
CA LEU A 76 8.09 -10.23 -5.47
C LEU A 76 6.70 -10.80 -5.17
N SER A 77 6.11 -10.46 -4.02
CA SER A 77 4.74 -10.87 -3.65
C SER A 77 3.61 -10.09 -4.35
N LEU A 78 3.95 -8.99 -5.04
CA LEU A 78 2.97 -8.18 -5.77
C LEU A 78 2.61 -8.80 -7.13
N SER A 79 1.39 -8.50 -7.58
CA SER A 79 0.92 -8.76 -8.94
C SER A 79 1.65 -7.86 -9.96
N ALA A 80 1.47 -8.11 -11.25
CA ALA A 80 2.03 -7.25 -12.29
C ALA A 80 1.59 -5.78 -12.16
N VAL A 81 0.31 -5.56 -11.78
CA VAL A 81 -0.24 -4.22 -11.53
C VAL A 81 0.42 -3.58 -10.31
N GLY A 82 0.52 -4.34 -9.21
CA GLY A 82 1.15 -3.86 -7.98
C GLY A 82 2.63 -3.54 -8.17
N ARG A 83 3.38 -4.37 -8.90
CA ARG A 83 4.80 -4.14 -9.24
C ARG A 83 4.99 -2.88 -10.06
N LYS A 84 4.13 -2.62 -11.05
CA LYS A 84 4.16 -1.37 -11.83
C LYS A 84 3.94 -0.16 -10.91
N LYS A 85 2.93 -0.19 -10.05
CA LYS A 85 2.66 0.90 -9.10
C LYS A 85 3.82 1.11 -8.13
N PHE A 86 4.41 0.02 -7.62
CA PHE A 86 5.58 0.08 -6.75
C PHE A 86 6.74 0.83 -7.42
N LEU A 87 7.11 0.44 -8.63
CA LEU A 87 8.22 1.05 -9.37
C LEU A 87 7.93 2.52 -9.75
N LEU A 88 6.69 2.84 -10.12
CA LEU A 88 6.28 4.22 -10.39
C LEU A 88 6.35 5.10 -9.13
N THR A 89 5.94 4.57 -7.98
CA THR A 89 6.07 5.26 -6.68
C THR A 89 7.53 5.56 -6.38
N LEU A 90 8.42 4.57 -6.58
CA LEU A 90 9.86 4.78 -6.41
C LEU A 90 10.41 5.84 -7.36
N ALA A 91 10.05 5.76 -8.65
CA ALA A 91 10.54 6.70 -9.65
C ALA A 91 10.08 8.15 -9.40
N HIS A 92 8.84 8.33 -8.93
CA HIS A 92 8.27 9.64 -8.68
C HIS A 92 8.78 10.27 -7.37
N ASP A 93 8.78 9.49 -6.28
CA ASP A 93 9.03 10.03 -4.94
C ASP A 93 10.50 9.92 -4.50
N TYR A 94 11.26 9.01 -5.10
CA TYR A 94 12.64 8.70 -4.71
C TYR A 94 13.61 8.73 -5.90
N GLY A 95 13.14 9.10 -7.08
CA GLY A 95 13.98 9.31 -8.25
C GLY A 95 14.95 10.47 -8.02
N LEU A 96 16.15 10.36 -8.61
CA LEU A 96 17.06 11.50 -8.66
C LEU A 96 16.46 12.61 -9.52
N PRO A 97 16.67 13.90 -9.18
CA PRO A 97 16.28 14.99 -10.04
C PRO A 97 16.93 14.81 -11.42
N ARG A 98 16.12 14.96 -12.48
CA ARG A 98 16.67 14.99 -13.83
C ARG A 98 17.42 16.30 -13.98
N GLU A 99 18.74 16.21 -14.09
CA GLU A 99 19.58 17.31 -14.50
C GLU A 99 19.14 17.71 -15.92
N ALA A 100 18.75 18.97 -16.10
CA ALA A 100 18.28 19.54 -17.37
C ALA A 100 19.44 20.13 -18.16
#